data_AF-A0A1M3N8D1-F1
#
_entry.id   AF-A0A1M3N8D1-F1
#
_cell.length_a   1.000
_cell.length_b   1.000
_cell.length_c   1.000
_cell.angle_alpha   90.00
_cell.angle_beta   90.00
_cell.angle_gamma   90.00
#
_symmetry.space_group_name_H-M   'P 1'
#
loop_
_entity.id
_entity.type
_entity.pdbx_description
1 polymer ?
#
loop_
_entity_poly.entity_id
_entity_poly.type
_entity_poly.pdbx_seq_one_letter_code
_entity_poly.pdbx_strand_id
1 'polypeptide(L)' 'MKTSIALGILAAMAFAAIGCGSPRVVRGITSRADQVKFLYIEGGDTGVVKCQLGADGTLSNCHPMTVALED' A
#
# COMPACT_ATOMS: atom_id res chain seq x y z
N MET A 1 35.29 7.44 -42.97
CA MET A 1 34.28 7.78 -41.93
C MET A 1 33.69 6.45 -41.47
N LYS A 2 34.27 5.72 -40.50
CA LYS A 2 34.21 5.90 -39.04
C LYS A 2 32.91 6.54 -38.54
N THR A 3 31.96 5.71 -38.13
CA THR A 3 31.02 6.03 -37.04
C THR A 3 30.63 4.74 -36.31
N SER A 4 31.36 4.50 -35.24
CA SER A 4 31.04 3.58 -34.16
C SER A 4 29.90 4.15 -33.32
N ILE A 5 28.71 3.56 -33.34
CA ILE A 5 27.65 3.86 -32.36
C ILE A 5 26.86 2.56 -32.11
N ALA A 6 27.47 1.62 -31.38
CA ALA A 6 26.79 0.39 -30.97
C ALA A 6 27.27 -0.01 -29.57
N LEU A 7 27.16 0.89 -28.59
CA LEU A 7 27.50 0.57 -27.20
C LEU A 7 26.77 1.46 -26.16
N GLY A 8 25.59 1.99 -26.50
CA GLY A 8 24.86 2.93 -25.63
C GLY A 8 23.46 2.49 -25.21
N ILE A 9 22.91 1.43 -25.81
CA ILE A 9 21.47 1.11 -25.67
C ILE A 9 21.20 0.08 -24.57
N LEU A 10 22.23 -0.62 -24.03
CA LEU A 10 22.03 -1.60 -22.96
C LEU A 10 21.81 -1.01 -21.55
N ALA A 11 22.06 0.29 -21.34
CA ALA A 11 21.93 0.91 -20.01
C ALA A 11 20.52 1.48 -19.72
N ALA A 12 19.66 1.62 -20.72
CA ALA A 12 18.33 2.21 -20.54
C ALA A 12 17.28 1.24 -19.96
N MET A 13 17.58 -0.07 -19.91
CA MET A 13 16.62 -1.07 -19.41
C MET A 13 16.69 -1.30 -17.88
N ALA A 14 17.65 -0.70 -17.18
CA ALA A 14 17.81 -0.88 -15.73
C ALA A 14 16.88 0.02 -14.89
N PHE A 15 16.20 1.01 -15.49
CA PHE A 15 15.34 1.95 -14.76
C PHE A 15 13.84 1.60 -14.78
N ALA A 16 13.43 0.53 -15.46
CA ALA A 16 12.01 0.16 -15.56
C ALA A 16 11.49 -0.70 -14.40
N ALA A 17 12.34 -1.13 -13.46
CA ALA A 17 11.94 -2.03 -12.36
C ALA A 17 11.75 -1.32 -11.02
N ILE A 18 11.90 0.01 -10.94
CA ILE A 18 11.41 0.81 -9.80
C ILE A 18 9.95 1.20 -10.06
N GLY A 19 9.14 0.20 -10.42
CA GLY A 19 7.70 0.38 -10.50
C GLY A 19 7.19 0.64 -9.08
N CYS A 20 6.60 1.82 -8.86
CA CYS A 20 5.77 2.05 -7.68
C CYS A 20 4.76 0.89 -7.60
N GLY A 21 4.84 0.08 -6.54
CA GLY A 21 3.87 -0.99 -6.33
C GLY A 21 2.44 -0.43 -6.36
N SER A 22 1.49 -1.21 -6.88
CA SER A 22 0.10 -0.79 -7.01
C SER A 22 -0.43 -0.23 -5.69
N PRO A 23 -1.07 0.96 -5.71
CA PRO A 23 -1.46 1.65 -4.49
C PRO A 23 -2.48 0.81 -3.72
N ARG A 24 -2.28 0.71 -2.40
CA ARG A 24 -3.22 0.04 -1.49
C ARG A 24 -4.43 0.94 -1.26
N VAL A 25 -5.55 0.69 -1.95
CA VAL A 25 -6.76 1.52 -1.81
C VAL A 25 -7.69 0.97 -0.75
N VAL A 26 -7.88 1.69 0.35
CA VAL A 26 -8.84 1.34 1.41
C VAL A 26 -10.21 1.94 1.08
N ARG A 27 -11.07 1.22 0.36
CA ARG A 27 -12.39 1.73 -0.11
C ARG A 27 -13.50 1.76 0.96
N GLY A 28 -13.19 1.55 2.22
CA GLY A 28 -14.19 1.63 3.28
C GLY A 28 -14.38 3.07 3.76
N ILE A 29 -15.56 3.65 3.58
CA ILE A 29 -15.94 4.87 4.30
C ILE A 29 -16.27 4.48 5.74
N THR A 30 -15.55 5.05 6.70
CA THR A 30 -15.97 5.00 8.10
C THR A 30 -17.11 5.99 8.28
N SER A 31 -18.35 5.50 8.29
CA SER A 31 -19.56 6.33 8.37
C SER A 31 -19.88 6.83 9.78
N ARG A 32 -19.06 6.47 10.78
CA ARG A 32 -19.19 6.94 12.16
C ARG A 32 -17.90 7.55 12.66
N ALA A 33 -18.04 8.60 13.47
CA ALA A 33 -16.95 9.34 14.08
C ALA A 33 -16.17 8.55 15.14
N ASP A 34 -16.75 7.46 15.67
CA ASP A 34 -16.16 6.60 16.68
C ASP A 34 -15.39 5.41 16.08
N GLN A 35 -14.96 5.49 14.82
CA GLN A 35 -14.29 4.39 14.13
C GLN A 35 -12.97 4.83 13.52
N VAL A 36 -11.94 4.03 13.75
CA VAL A 36 -10.57 4.25 13.26
C VAL A 36 -10.07 3.01 12.52
N LYS A 37 -9.18 3.24 11.55
CA LYS A 37 -8.57 2.18 10.73
C LYS A 37 -7.06 2.27 10.80
N PHE A 38 -6.42 1.14 11.01
CA PHE A 38 -4.97 1.04 11.03
C PHE A 38 -4.52 0.10 9.92
N LEU A 39 -3.60 0.57 9.09
CA LEU A 39 -2.81 -0.29 8.22
C LEU A 39 -1.71 -0.92 9.09
N TYR A 40 -1.54 -2.22 9.01
CA TYR A 40 -0.46 -2.93 9.69
C TYR A 40 0.35 -3.78 8.72
N ILE A 41 1.61 -3.99 9.09
CA ILE A 41 2.50 -4.98 8.46
C ILE A 41 3.08 -5.80 9.61
N GLU A 42 2.77 -7.08 9.65
CA GLU A 42 3.23 -8.00 10.70
C GLU A 42 3.61 -9.33 10.05
N GLY A 43 4.83 -9.81 10.31
CA GLY A 43 5.28 -11.10 9.76
C GLY A 43 5.34 -11.19 8.23
N GLY A 44 5.24 -10.06 7.51
CA GLY A 44 5.14 -10.02 6.04
C GLY A 44 3.70 -9.92 5.52
N ASP A 45 2.70 -10.11 6.39
CA ASP A 45 1.30 -9.89 6.07
C ASP A 45 0.96 -8.41 6.19
N THR A 46 0.22 -7.89 5.21
CA THR A 46 -0.31 -6.53 5.24
C THR A 46 -1.82 -6.58 5.32
N GLY A 47 -2.40 -5.84 6.25
CA GLY A 47 -3.85 -5.77 6.42
C GLY A 47 -4.33 -4.44 6.95
N VAL A 48 -5.64 -4.26 6.95
CA VAL A 48 -6.28 -3.12 7.62
C VAL A 48 -7.15 -3.68 8.73
N VAL A 49 -6.96 -3.17 9.95
CA VAL A 49 -7.86 -3.46 11.07
C VAL A 49 -8.72 -2.24 11.35
N LYS A 50 -10.00 -2.46 11.59
CA LYS A 50 -10.94 -1.43 12.02
C LYS A 50 -11.29 -1.65 13.48
N CYS A 51 -11.20 -0.60 14.27
CA CYS A 51 -11.57 -0.59 15.68
C CYS A 51 -12.58 0.52 15.96
N GLN A 52 -13.29 0.39 17.07
CA GLN A 52 -14.09 1.44 17.67
C GLN A 52 -13.22 2.24 18.66
N LEU A 53 -13.28 3.57 18.57
CA LEU A 53 -12.54 4.49 19.42
C LEU A 53 -13.44 4.98 20.55
N GLY A 54 -13.11 4.59 21.78
CA GLY A 54 -13.74 5.08 22.99
C GLY A 54 -13.42 6.56 23.25
N ALA A 55 -14.25 7.24 24.03
CA ALA A 55 -14.03 8.64 24.40
C ALA A 55 -12.77 8.84 25.26
N ASP A 56 -12.32 7.78 25.92
CA ASP A 56 -11.06 7.68 26.67
C ASP A 56 -9.86 7.33 25.79
N GLY A 57 -10.05 7.23 24.47
CA GLY A 57 -9.03 6.86 23.51
C GLY A 57 -8.77 5.35 23.42
N THR A 58 -9.53 4.52 24.13
CA THR A 58 -9.38 3.07 24.06
C THR A 58 -9.84 2.52 22.71
N LEU A 59 -9.22 1.42 22.29
CA LEU A 59 -9.62 0.68 21.09
C LEU A 59 -10.39 -0.57 21.51
N SER A 60 -11.59 -0.76 20.95
CA SER A 60 -12.44 -1.93 21.18
C SER A 60 -13.04 -2.42 19.86
N ASN A 61 -13.67 -3.60 19.87
CA ASN A 61 -14.35 -4.16 18.70
C ASN A 61 -13.47 -4.13 17.43
N CYS A 62 -12.22 -4.55 17.58
CA CYS A 62 -11.26 -4.58 16.48
C CYS A 62 -11.48 -5.82 15.61
N HIS A 63 -11.56 -5.63 14.30
CA HIS A 63 -11.71 -6.73 13.35
C HIS A 63 -11.00 -6.41 12.01
N PRO A 64 -10.39 -7.42 11.37
CA PRO A 64 -9.77 -7.27 10.06
C PRO A 64 -10.77 -6.79 9.03
N MET A 65 -10.33 -5.91 8.15
CA MET A 65 -11.07 -5.50 6.97
C MET A 65 -10.53 -6.24 5.75
N THR A 66 -11.42 -6.73 4.91
CA THR A 66 -11.05 -7.18 3.57
C THR A 66 -10.54 -5.99 2.77
N VAL A 67 -9.27 -5.98 2.42
CA VAL A 67 -8.68 -5.01 1.51
C VAL A 67 -8.69 -5.63 0.13
N ALA A 68 -9.43 -5.05 -0.80
CA ALA A 68 -9.26 -5.38 -2.22
C ALA A 68 -7.95 -4.73 -2.67
N LEU A 69 -6.92 -5.55 -2.86
CA LEU A 69 -5.71 -5.14 -3.52
C LEU A 69 -6.02 -5.12 -5.01
N GLU A 70 -6.13 -3.93 -5.60
CA GLU A 70 -6.15 -3.80 -7.05
C GLU A 70 -4.70 -3.89 -7.53
N ASP A 71 -4.35 -5.01 -8.18
CA ASP A 71 -3.05 -5.28 -8.78
C ASP A 71 -2.88 -4.52 -10.11
#